data_AF-A0A849GSI5-F1
#
_entry.id   AF-A0A849GSI5-F1
#
_cell.length_a   1.000
_cell.length_b   1.000
_cell.length_c   1.000
_cell.angle_alpha   90.00
_cell.angle_beta   90.00
_cell.angle_gamma   90.00
#
_symmetry.space_group_name_H-M   'P 1'
#
loop_
_entity.id
_entity.type
_entity.pdbx_description
1 polymer ?
#
loop_
_entity_poly.entity_id
_entity_poly.type
_entity_poly.pdbx_seq_one_letter_code
_entity_poly.pdbx_strand_id
1 'polypeptide(L)'
;MTRRGTTRRPDVGQWSDLPFFRDDWPGLAARLADEPRTILPPDDQRFAALARTQPDATRIVILGQDPYPTRGHANGLAFSVAPGVALPKSLRNIYRELEDDLG
;
A
#
# COMPACT_ATOMS: atom_id res chain seq x y z
N MET A 1 26.55 16.76 -13.28
CA MET A 1 26.90 15.36 -12.96
C MET A 1 25.71 14.74 -12.25
N THR A 2 24.68 14.36 -13.00
CA THR A 2 23.37 13.96 -12.46
C THR A 2 23.42 12.48 -12.12
N ARG A 3 23.37 12.12 -10.83
CA ARG A 3 23.19 10.74 -10.40
C ARG A 3 21.83 10.28 -10.92
N ARG A 4 21.80 9.54 -12.03
CA ARG A 4 20.64 8.71 -12.37
C ARG A 4 20.60 7.61 -11.32
N GLY A 5 19.91 7.86 -10.20
CA GLY A 5 19.55 6.80 -9.28
C GLY A 5 18.70 5.82 -10.06
N THR A 6 19.20 4.60 -10.27
CA THR A 6 18.42 3.51 -10.85
C THR A 6 17.19 3.31 -9.99
N THR A 7 16.02 3.70 -10.50
CA THR A 7 14.74 3.49 -9.84
C THR A 7 14.55 2.00 -9.62
N ARG A 8 14.68 1.53 -8.38
CA ARG A 8 14.52 0.11 -8.05
C ARG A 8 13.06 -0.28 -8.32
N ARG A 9 12.85 -1.34 -9.10
CA ARG A 9 11.51 -1.90 -9.34
C ARG A 9 10.96 -2.46 -8.01
N PRO A 10 9.68 -2.25 -7.69
CA PRO A 10 9.06 -2.80 -6.49
C PRO A 10 9.05 -4.32 -6.57
N ASP A 11 9.26 -4.97 -5.42
CA ASP A 11 9.10 -6.41 -5.29
C ASP A 11 7.63 -6.74 -5.03
N VAL A 12 6.91 -7.04 -6.10
CA VAL A 12 5.45 -7.30 -6.06
C VAL A 12 5.10 -8.67 -6.66
N GLY A 13 6.09 -9.51 -6.94
CA GLY A 13 5.89 -10.83 -7.56
C GLY A 13 5.27 -10.75 -8.97
N GLN A 14 4.30 -11.62 -9.25
CA GLN A 14 3.62 -11.74 -10.55
C GLN A 14 2.93 -10.44 -10.98
N TRP A 15 2.52 -9.59 -10.02
CA TRP A 15 1.96 -8.28 -10.32
C TRP A 15 2.89 -7.39 -11.13
N SER A 16 4.21 -7.65 -11.06
CA SER A 16 5.21 -6.85 -11.77
C SER A 16 5.00 -6.87 -13.28
N ASP A 17 4.35 -7.91 -13.84
CA ASP A 17 4.09 -8.04 -15.28
C ASP A 17 3.03 -7.05 -15.82
N LEU A 18 2.28 -6.39 -14.93
CA LEU A 18 1.31 -5.37 -15.35
C LEU A 18 2.01 -4.19 -16.05
N PRO A 19 1.42 -3.65 -17.15
CA PRO A 19 1.99 -2.51 -17.89
C PRO A 19 2.34 -1.32 -16.99
N PHE A 20 1.56 -1.07 -15.94
CA PHE A 20 1.81 -0.03 -14.94
C PHE A 20 3.26 -0.01 -14.43
N PHE A 21 3.84 -1.17 -14.09
CA PHE A 21 5.20 -1.22 -13.54
C PHE A 21 6.30 -0.98 -14.58
N ARG A 22 5.97 -1.14 -15.87
CA ARG A 22 6.87 -0.87 -16.99
C ARG A 22 6.75 0.58 -17.47
N ASP A 23 5.52 1.04 -17.67
CA ASP A 23 5.22 2.26 -18.42
C ASP A 23 5.06 3.48 -17.50
N ASP A 24 4.40 3.33 -16.36
CA ASP A 24 4.02 4.45 -15.47
C ASP A 24 4.94 4.58 -14.24
N TRP A 25 5.29 3.45 -13.62
CA TRP A 25 6.02 3.42 -12.36
C TRP A 25 7.36 4.18 -12.38
N PRO A 26 8.22 4.06 -13.42
CA PRO A 26 9.49 4.78 -13.43
C PRO A 26 9.33 6.30 -13.28
N GLY A 27 8.32 6.88 -13.93
CA GLY A 27 8.00 8.30 -13.84
C GLY A 27 7.44 8.68 -12.48
N LEU A 28 6.51 7.87 -11.94
CA LEU A 28 5.94 8.11 -10.61
C LEU A 28 6.99 8.01 -9.50
N ALA A 29 7.87 7.00 -9.57
CA ALA A 29 8.93 6.80 -8.60
C ALA A 29 9.98 7.92 -8.64
N ALA A 30 10.30 8.46 -9.81
CA ALA A 30 11.14 9.66 -9.92
C ALA A 30 10.46 10.87 -9.24
N ARG A 31 9.16 11.08 -9.49
CA ARG A 31 8.39 12.15 -8.83
C ARG A 31 8.31 11.99 -7.32
N LEU A 32 8.18 10.75 -6.83
CA LEU A 32 8.18 10.44 -5.39
C LEU A 32 9.56 10.65 -4.76
N ALA A 33 10.65 10.39 -5.48
CA ALA A 33 12.01 10.62 -5.00
C ALA A 33 12.34 12.12 -4.88
N ASP A 34 11.76 12.95 -5.74
CA ASP A 34 11.93 14.41 -5.73
C ASP A 34 10.92 15.14 -4.83
N GLU A 35 10.00 14.43 -4.19
CA GLU A 35 8.96 15.02 -3.33
C GLU A 35 9.52 15.37 -1.95
N PRO A 36 9.56 16.67 -1.56
CA PRO A 36 10.11 17.08 -0.26
C PRO A 36 9.21 16.75 0.93
N ARG A 37 7.92 16.50 0.71
CA ARG A 37 6.97 16.15 1.79
C ARG A 37 7.15 14.70 2.21
N THR A 38 6.80 14.40 3.46
CA THR A 38 6.68 13.01 3.90
C THR A 38 5.46 12.38 3.24
N ILE A 39 5.70 11.39 2.36
CA ILE A 39 4.64 10.59 1.74
C ILE A 39 4.44 9.31 2.55
N LEU A 40 3.18 8.96 2.81
CA LEU A 40 2.80 7.74 3.50
C LEU A 40 2.06 6.78 2.55
N PRO A 41 2.16 5.46 2.77
CA PRO A 41 3.04 4.79 3.74
C PRO A 41 4.52 4.90 3.31
N PRO A 42 5.47 4.46 4.17
CA PRO A 42 6.88 4.33 3.79
C PRO A 42 7.06 3.56 2.48
N ASP A 43 8.13 3.89 1.74
CA ASP A 43 8.38 3.42 0.38
C ASP A 43 8.30 1.90 0.21
N ASP A 44 8.83 1.15 1.19
CA ASP A 44 8.83 -0.31 1.23
C ASP A 44 7.45 -0.93 1.49
N GLN A 45 6.47 -0.12 1.92
CA GLN A 45 5.12 -0.56 2.25
C GLN A 45 4.08 -0.15 1.21
N ARG A 46 4.41 0.72 0.25
CA ARG A 46 3.46 1.22 -0.76
C ARG A 46 2.73 0.12 -1.53
N PHE A 47 3.41 -0.99 -1.79
CA PHE A 47 2.85 -2.15 -2.50
C PHE A 47 2.68 -3.39 -1.60
N ALA A 48 2.64 -3.23 -0.28
CA ALA A 48 2.58 -4.36 0.64
C ALA A 48 1.37 -5.28 0.42
N ALA A 49 0.22 -4.74 0.01
CA ALA A 49 -0.94 -5.53 -0.37
C ALA A 49 -0.65 -6.49 -1.54
N LEU A 50 -0.04 -5.98 -2.61
CA LEU A 50 0.28 -6.78 -3.80
C LEU A 50 1.40 -7.79 -3.51
N ALA A 51 2.42 -7.38 -2.75
CA ALA A 51 3.50 -8.28 -2.36
C ALA A 51 2.99 -9.46 -1.50
N ARG A 52 2.05 -9.21 -0.58
CA ARG A 52 1.48 -10.24 0.31
C ARG A 52 0.48 -11.17 -0.39
N THR A 53 -0.27 -10.67 -1.38
CA THR A 53 -1.32 -11.44 -2.05
C THR A 53 -1.10 -11.42 -3.56
N GLN A 54 -0.57 -12.52 -4.09
CA GLN A 54 -0.33 -12.69 -5.53
C GLN A 54 -1.66 -12.85 -6.32
N PRO A 55 -1.70 -12.51 -7.61
CA PRO A 55 -2.91 -12.57 -8.44
C PRO A 55 -3.63 -13.92 -8.35
N ASP A 56 -2.90 -15.01 -8.57
CA ASP A 56 -3.46 -16.37 -8.58
C ASP A 56 -3.97 -16.83 -7.20
N ALA A 57 -3.48 -16.22 -6.12
CA ALA A 57 -3.92 -16.51 -4.75
C ALA A 57 -5.03 -15.57 -4.27
N THR A 58 -5.43 -14.58 -5.08
CA THR A 58 -6.42 -13.58 -4.70
C THR A 58 -7.82 -14.18 -4.78
N ARG A 59 -8.57 -14.11 -3.67
CA ARG A 59 -9.96 -14.61 -3.59
C ARG A 59 -10.99 -13.50 -3.37
N ILE A 60 -10.59 -12.46 -2.65
CA ILE A 60 -11.45 -11.34 -2.25
C ILE A 60 -10.67 -10.04 -2.44
N VAL A 61 -11.32 -9.01 -2.95
CA VAL A 61 -10.76 -7.67 -3.10
C VAL A 61 -11.56 -6.70 -2.22
N ILE A 62 -10.88 -6.04 -1.28
CA ILE A 62 -11.45 -4.98 -0.45
C ILE A 62 -10.79 -3.66 -0.87
N LEU A 63 -11.59 -2.74 -1.40
CA LEU A 63 -11.11 -1.44 -1.89
C LEU A 63 -11.17 -0.39 -0.78
N GLY A 64 -10.03 0.27 -0.55
CA GLY A 64 -9.93 1.49 0.24
C GLY A 64 -9.85 2.73 -0.66
N GLN A 65 -9.83 3.91 -0.04
CA GLN A 65 -9.59 5.19 -0.74
C GLN A 65 -8.11 5.56 -0.63
N ASP A 66 -7.75 6.27 0.44
CA ASP A 66 -6.39 6.71 0.72
C ASP A 66 -5.79 6.01 1.95
N PRO A 67 -4.46 5.88 2.03
CA PRO A 67 -3.78 5.50 3.26
C PRO A 67 -4.09 6.47 4.40
N TYR A 68 -4.04 6.00 5.65
CA TYR A 68 -4.14 6.89 6.80
C TYR A 68 -3.05 7.97 6.76
N PRO A 69 -3.40 9.26 6.91
CA PRO A 69 -2.44 10.38 6.75
C PRO A 69 -1.53 10.57 7.98
N THR A 70 -1.81 9.87 9.08
CA THR A 70 -1.01 9.96 10.30
C THR A 70 0.21 9.04 10.21
N ARG A 71 1.39 9.59 10.47
CA ARG A 71 2.67 8.85 10.45
C ARG A 71 2.60 7.64 11.37
N GLY A 72 3.01 6.49 10.85
CA GLY A 72 3.00 5.22 11.58
C GLY A 72 1.65 4.49 11.59
N HIS A 73 0.58 5.07 11.05
CA HIS A 73 -0.71 4.38 10.96
C HIS A 73 -0.79 3.49 9.72
N ALA A 74 -0.54 4.05 8.53
CA ALA A 74 -0.63 3.32 7.28
C ALA A 74 0.52 2.30 7.13
N ASN A 75 0.18 1.06 6.77
CA ASN A 75 1.11 -0.06 6.65
C ASN A 75 1.08 -0.76 5.27
N GLY A 76 0.44 -0.13 4.28
CA GLY A 76 0.32 -0.66 2.92
C GLY A 76 -0.87 -1.60 2.66
N LEU A 77 -1.79 -1.74 3.60
CA LEU A 77 -3.03 -2.51 3.47
C LEU A 77 -4.24 -1.59 3.72
N ALA A 78 -5.29 -1.72 2.90
CA ALA A 78 -6.53 -0.97 3.09
C ALA A 78 -7.15 -1.29 4.48
N PHE A 79 -7.67 -0.26 5.16
CA PHE A 79 -8.26 -0.30 6.51
C PHE A 79 -7.32 -0.70 7.67
N SER A 80 -6.24 -1.45 7.41
CA SER A 80 -5.27 -1.91 8.40
C SER A 80 -4.44 -0.78 9.00
N VAL A 81 -4.05 -0.94 10.27
CA VAL A 81 -3.13 -0.05 10.99
C VAL A 81 -1.95 -0.82 11.57
N ALA A 82 -0.83 -0.14 11.80
CA ALA A 82 0.32 -0.74 12.47
C ALA A 82 -0.02 -1.20 13.91
N PRO A 83 0.69 -2.21 14.46
CA PRO A 83 0.52 -2.64 15.84
C PRO A 83 0.66 -1.48 16.84
N GLY A 84 -0.21 -1.46 17.85
CA GLY A 84 -0.21 -0.41 18.88
C GLY A 84 -0.94 0.89 18.50
N VAL A 85 -1.39 1.03 17.24
CA VAL A 85 -2.23 2.15 16.81
C VAL A 85 -3.69 1.90 17.19
N ALA A 86 -4.35 2.90 17.78
CA ALA A 86 -5.76 2.83 18.10
C ALA A 86 -6.59 2.58 16.83
N LEU A 87 -7.53 1.63 16.88
CA LEU A 87 -8.34 1.23 15.73
C LEU A 87 -9.12 2.43 15.17
N PRO A 88 -9.00 2.77 13.88
CA PRO A 88 -9.79 3.82 13.25
C PRO A 88 -11.28 3.48 13.25
N LYS A 89 -12.14 4.51 13.20
CA LYS A 89 -13.61 4.33 13.25
C LYS A 89 -14.12 3.33 12.20
N SER A 90 -13.61 3.41 10.98
CA SER A 90 -14.01 2.50 9.90
C SER A 90 -13.63 1.05 10.21
N LEU A 91 -12.42 0.79 10.72
CA LEU A 91 -12.01 -0.57 11.10
C LEU A 91 -12.79 -1.10 12.30
N ARG A 92 -13.12 -0.25 13.28
CA ARG A 92 -14.02 -0.65 14.38
C ARG A 92 -15.41 -1.03 13.89
N ASN A 93 -15.95 -0.30 12.91
CA ASN A 93 -17.23 -0.64 12.30
C ASN A 93 -17.15 -1.98 11.55
N ILE A 94 -16.06 -2.23 10.81
CA ILE A 94 -15.83 -3.52 10.14
C ILE A 94 -15.80 -4.66 11.14
N TYR A 95 -15.11 -4.51 12.28
CA TYR A 95 -15.09 -5.55 13.31
C TYR A 95 -16.44 -5.76 13.99
N ARG A 96 -17.21 -4.69 14.21
CA ARG A 96 -18.59 -4.85 14.72
C ARG A 96 -19.44 -5.64 13.74
N GLU A 97 -19.39 -5.29 12.46
CA GLU A 97 -20.15 -6.02 11.43
C GLU A 97 -19.69 -7.48 11.31
N LEU A 98 -18.39 -7.73 11.40
CA LEU A 98 -17.83 -9.08 11.38
C LEU A 98 -18.38 -9.94 12.54
N GLU A 99 -18.41 -9.38 13.75
CA GLU A 99 -19.00 -10.04 14.93
C GLU A 99 -20.51 -10.24 14.78
N ASP A 100 -21.23 -9.23 14.27
CA ASP A 100 -22.67 -9.31 14.08
C ASP A 100 -23.07 -10.37 13.02
N ASP A 101 -22.24 -10.55 11.98
CA ASP A 101 -22.46 -11.50 10.87
C ASP A 101 -22.01 -12.94 11.21
N LEU A 102 -20.87 -13.09 11.90
CA LEU A 102 -20.21 -14.39 12.10
C LEU A 102 -20.10 -14.86 13.56
N GLY A 103 -20.42 -14.00 14.54
CA GLY A 103 -20.25 -14.24 15.99
C GLY A 103 -18.83 -14.02 16.47
#